data_AF-A0A9X3BG38-F1
#
_entry.id   AF-A0A9X3BG38-F1
#
_cell.length_a   1.000
_cell.length_b   1.000
_cell.length_c   1.000
_cell.angle_alpha   90.00
_cell.angle_beta   90.00
_cell.angle_gamma   90.00
#
_symmetry.space_group_name_H-M   'P 1'
#
loop_
_entity.id
_entity.type
_entity.pdbx_description
1 polymer ?
#
loop_
_entity_poly.entity_id
_entity_poly.type
_entity_poly.pdbx_seq_one_letter_code
_entity_poly.pdbx_strand_id
1 'polypeptide(L)'
;MKLIPACIALIFSILLFSCTEEKEIFDDRDVNPEVLKAYLPLEIGKYITYRLDSTVFIQLGRGEEVHSYQEKHLIQGIVTDNLGRTSYRVYRYIRDLAGQKGWTQNGTYYITPLNDKIEVVESNQRIINLAVPIKEGYSWKGNSYLPSDLYSSIDFSSINNWDFTIKKTDETISLNSGTYNNVISVERINEENVPDTIVVTNNKAIIPANVSAALITGSPTDTVIVTAIPPSNPYLNLTVYNRTNKPLSLNKIIVPAKKTRSYEYENNSWVFGSRDSLGRRLDTVLSDLPNGSRGYVVDKYAKNLGLIYSEFILWTSNPSYVDSTTYKVGISVRREILEHN
;
A
#
# COMPACT_ATOMS: atom_id res chain seq x y z
N MET A 1 -68.43 -30.33 -26.52
CA MET A 1 -67.76 -29.16 -27.12
C MET A 1 -67.79 -28.00 -26.14
N LYS A 2 -66.66 -27.68 -25.49
CA LYS A 2 -66.47 -26.47 -24.69
C LYS A 2 -65.07 -25.91 -24.99
N LEU A 3 -65.00 -24.60 -25.22
CA LEU A 3 -63.82 -23.81 -25.55
C LEU A 3 -62.94 -23.52 -24.30
N ILE A 4 -61.60 -23.61 -24.47
CA ILE A 4 -60.47 -22.68 -24.11
C ILE A 4 -60.52 -22.00 -22.70
N PRO A 5 -59.41 -21.88 -21.90
CA PRO A 5 -58.10 -21.42 -22.37
C PRO A 5 -56.81 -22.07 -21.84
N ALA A 6 -55.88 -22.18 -22.79
CA ALA A 6 -54.45 -21.99 -22.57
C ALA A 6 -54.19 -20.57 -22.04
N CYS A 7 -53.86 -20.42 -20.75
CA CYS A 7 -53.42 -19.14 -20.18
C CYS A 7 -52.38 -19.29 -19.04
N ILE A 8 -51.86 -20.48 -18.75
CA ILE A 8 -50.97 -20.70 -17.59
C ILE A 8 -49.54 -21.08 -18.06
N ALA A 9 -49.06 -20.40 -19.10
CA ALA A 9 -47.67 -20.50 -19.55
C ALA A 9 -47.11 -19.14 -20.01
N LEU A 10 -47.62 -18.05 -19.44
CA LEU A 10 -47.20 -16.67 -19.77
C LEU A 10 -47.06 -15.77 -18.53
N ILE A 11 -46.64 -16.33 -17.37
CA ILE A 11 -46.42 -15.55 -16.13
C ILE A 11 -45.00 -15.79 -15.54
N PHE A 12 -44.08 -16.42 -16.27
CA PHE A 12 -42.69 -16.65 -15.80
C PHE A 12 -41.60 -15.98 -16.66
N SER A 13 -41.94 -14.94 -17.41
CA SER A 13 -40.99 -14.22 -18.29
C SER A 13 -40.92 -12.70 -18.09
N ILE A 14 -41.37 -12.15 -16.95
CA ILE A 14 -41.32 -10.69 -16.68
C ILE A 14 -40.60 -10.35 -15.36
N LEU A 15 -39.54 -11.09 -15.01
CA LEU A 15 -38.65 -10.71 -13.90
C LEU A 15 -37.22 -10.37 -14.38
N LEU A 16 -37.06 -10.10 -15.68
CA LEU A 16 -35.83 -9.56 -16.22
C LEU A 16 -36.06 -8.06 -16.48
N PHE A 17 -35.08 -7.25 -16.07
CA PHE A 17 -34.96 -5.80 -16.22
C PHE A 17 -35.58 -4.93 -15.12
N SER A 18 -34.85 -4.82 -14.01
CA SER A 18 -34.55 -3.50 -13.46
C SER A 18 -33.28 -3.56 -12.61
N CYS A 19 -32.15 -3.88 -13.24
CA CYS A 19 -30.88 -3.37 -12.75
C CYS A 19 -30.85 -1.91 -13.24
N THR A 20 -31.33 -1.00 -12.39
CA THR A 20 -31.08 0.43 -12.60
C THR A 20 -29.58 0.61 -12.46
N GLU A 21 -28.88 0.85 -13.56
CA GLU A 21 -27.60 1.54 -13.48
C GLU A 21 -27.90 2.88 -12.79
N GLU A 22 -27.52 3.00 -11.52
CA GLU A 22 -27.34 4.32 -10.92
C GLU A 22 -26.25 5.00 -11.74
N LYS A 23 -26.67 5.82 -12.70
CA LYS A 23 -25.79 6.83 -13.26
C LYS A 23 -25.39 7.72 -12.09
N GLU A 24 -24.17 7.56 -11.61
CA GLU A 24 -23.56 8.58 -10.77
C GLU A 24 -23.59 9.88 -11.57
N ILE A 25 -24.49 10.78 -11.18
CA ILE A 25 -24.54 12.13 -11.72
C ILE A 25 -23.38 12.85 -11.04
N PHE A 26 -22.27 12.99 -11.77
CA PHE A 26 -21.22 13.91 -11.38
C PHE A 26 -21.77 15.32 -11.47
N ASP A 27 -21.63 16.09 -10.39
CA ASP A 27 -21.88 17.52 -10.43
C ASP A 27 -20.86 18.15 -11.38
N ASP A 28 -21.27 19.05 -12.27
CA ASP A 28 -20.36 19.78 -13.17
C ASP A 28 -19.22 20.47 -12.40
N ARG A 29 -19.41 20.74 -11.10
CA ARG A 29 -18.39 21.26 -10.18
C ARG A 29 -17.24 20.27 -9.93
N ASP A 30 -17.50 18.96 -9.95
CA ASP A 30 -16.52 17.93 -9.60
C ASP A 30 -15.57 17.63 -10.76
N VAL A 31 -16.02 17.84 -12.00
CA VAL A 31 -15.25 17.65 -13.25
C VAL A 31 -14.64 18.95 -13.78
N ASN A 32 -14.73 20.04 -13.02
CA ASN A 32 -14.16 21.33 -13.42
C ASN A 32 -12.61 21.27 -13.39
N PRO A 33 -11.92 21.54 -14.52
CA PRO A 33 -10.46 21.57 -14.60
C PRO A 33 -9.76 22.48 -13.57
N GLU A 34 -10.43 23.53 -13.12
CA GLU A 34 -9.88 24.47 -12.13
C GLU A 34 -9.73 23.83 -10.74
N VAL A 35 -10.45 22.74 -10.45
CA VAL A 35 -10.34 22.03 -9.17
C VAL A 35 -8.95 21.42 -8.99
N LEU A 36 -8.38 20.85 -10.06
CA LEU A 36 -7.03 20.27 -10.01
C LEU A 36 -5.96 21.33 -9.74
N LYS A 37 -6.09 22.50 -10.38
CA LYS A 37 -5.15 23.62 -10.20
C LYS A 37 -5.18 24.15 -8.77
N ALA A 38 -6.32 24.09 -8.08
CA ALA A 38 -6.40 24.47 -6.67
C ALA A 38 -5.52 23.57 -5.80
N TYR A 39 -5.37 22.28 -6.11
CA TYR A 39 -4.50 21.37 -5.36
C TYR A 39 -3.05 21.35 -5.83
N LEU A 40 -2.72 22.11 -6.86
CA LEU A 40 -1.35 22.23 -7.35
C LEU A 40 -1.11 23.62 -7.97
N PRO A 41 -0.86 24.65 -7.15
CA PRO A 41 -0.53 25.98 -7.64
C PRO A 41 0.84 25.98 -8.35
N LEU A 42 0.89 26.41 -9.60
CA LEU A 42 2.09 26.30 -10.48
C LEU A 42 2.70 27.66 -10.85
N GLU A 43 2.77 28.60 -9.91
CA GLU A 43 3.37 29.91 -10.17
C GLU A 43 4.90 29.86 -10.06
N ILE A 44 5.62 30.51 -11.00
CA ILE A 44 7.08 30.58 -10.95
C ILE A 44 7.51 31.24 -9.63
N GLY A 45 8.45 30.63 -8.93
CA GLY A 45 8.94 31.08 -7.64
C GLY A 45 8.20 30.47 -6.44
N LYS A 46 7.06 29.80 -6.65
CA LYS A 46 6.42 29.00 -5.58
C LYS A 46 7.31 27.82 -5.21
N TYR A 47 7.43 27.56 -3.91
CA TYR A 47 8.14 26.42 -3.39
C TYR A 47 7.44 25.80 -2.18
N ILE A 48 7.69 24.51 -1.99
CA ILE A 48 7.42 23.79 -0.76
C ILE A 48 8.74 23.15 -0.32
N THR A 49 9.04 23.19 0.96
CA THR A 49 10.10 22.38 1.54
C THR A 49 9.54 21.28 2.42
N TYR A 50 10.29 20.18 2.51
CA TYR A 50 9.88 18.96 3.17
C TYR A 50 10.97 18.48 4.11
N ARG A 51 10.57 17.88 5.22
CA ARG A 51 11.38 16.89 5.91
C ARG A 51 11.29 15.61 5.10
N LEU A 52 12.44 15.14 4.65
CA LEU A 52 12.57 13.93 3.85
C LEU A 52 13.28 12.87 4.68
N ASP A 53 12.63 11.73 4.90
CA ASP A 53 13.26 10.54 5.48
C ASP A 53 13.30 9.45 4.40
N SER A 54 14.48 8.92 4.10
CA SER A 54 14.67 7.82 3.15
C SER A 54 15.26 6.61 3.87
N THR A 55 14.54 5.50 3.85
CA THR A 55 15.00 4.23 4.42
C THR A 55 15.66 3.40 3.32
N VAL A 56 16.87 2.94 3.59
CA VAL A 56 17.63 2.05 2.72
C VAL A 56 17.94 0.73 3.42
N PHE A 57 17.93 -0.35 2.66
CA PHE A 57 18.25 -1.69 3.15
C PHE A 57 19.76 -1.94 3.00
N ILE A 58 20.44 -2.20 4.11
CA ILE A 58 21.89 -2.41 4.19
C ILE A 58 22.21 -3.87 4.51
N GLN A 59 23.51 -4.23 4.47
CA GLN A 59 23.98 -5.58 4.82
C GLN A 59 23.26 -6.68 4.03
N LEU A 60 23.09 -6.47 2.72
CA LEU A 60 22.32 -7.35 1.83
C LEU A 60 20.87 -7.56 2.31
N GLY A 61 20.24 -6.50 2.84
CA GLY A 61 18.84 -6.53 3.28
C GLY A 61 18.59 -6.91 4.73
N ARG A 62 19.64 -7.04 5.55
CA ARG A 62 19.53 -7.54 6.94
C ARG A 62 19.47 -6.43 7.98
N GLY A 63 19.79 -5.21 7.58
CA GLY A 63 19.62 -4.01 8.38
C GLY A 63 18.90 -2.94 7.59
N GLU A 64 18.42 -1.94 8.30
CA GLU A 64 17.77 -0.76 7.74
C GLU A 64 18.46 0.48 8.31
N GLU A 65 18.73 1.46 7.46
CA GLU A 65 19.22 2.78 7.85
C GLU A 65 18.29 3.86 7.32
N VAL A 66 18.08 4.91 8.12
CA VAL A 66 17.28 6.07 7.73
C VAL A 66 18.20 7.25 7.51
N HIS A 67 18.15 7.81 6.31
CA HIS A 67 18.82 9.06 5.96
C HIS A 67 17.80 10.19 5.88
N SER A 68 18.03 11.25 6.66
CA SER A 68 17.10 12.36 6.80
C SER A 68 17.69 13.67 6.27
N TYR A 69 16.86 14.44 5.57
CA TYR A 69 17.23 15.67 4.90
C TYR A 69 16.11 16.70 4.95
N GLN A 70 16.42 17.93 4.55
CA GLN A 70 15.41 18.85 4.05
C GLN A 70 15.46 18.86 2.53
N GLU A 71 14.29 18.78 1.90
CA GLU A 71 14.12 18.84 0.45
C GLU A 71 13.32 20.08 0.08
N LYS A 72 13.57 20.69 -1.08
CA LYS A 72 12.79 21.82 -1.60
C LYS A 72 12.37 21.54 -3.03
N HIS A 73 11.10 21.71 -3.35
CA HIS A 73 10.57 21.68 -4.71
C HIS A 73 10.22 23.11 -5.10
N LEU A 74 10.91 23.67 -6.10
CA LEU A 74 10.76 25.04 -6.57
C LEU A 74 10.23 25.04 -8.00
N ILE A 75 9.08 25.67 -8.24
CA ILE A 75 8.58 25.94 -9.60
C ILE A 75 9.51 26.96 -10.24
N GLN A 76 10.42 26.49 -11.09
CA GLN A 76 11.49 27.31 -11.61
C GLN A 76 11.09 28.04 -12.89
N GLY A 77 10.26 27.43 -13.74
CA GLY A 77 9.94 28.00 -15.03
C GLY A 77 8.87 27.24 -15.79
N ILE A 78 8.42 27.84 -16.89
CA ILE A 78 7.48 27.25 -17.83
C ILE A 78 8.27 26.76 -19.04
N VAL A 79 7.91 25.59 -19.55
CA VAL A 79 8.46 24.97 -20.76
C VAL A 79 7.33 24.44 -21.62
N THR A 80 7.63 24.18 -22.88
CA THR A 80 6.74 23.44 -23.78
C THR A 80 7.21 21.99 -23.84
N ASP A 81 6.31 21.04 -23.62
CA ASP A 81 6.65 19.62 -23.73
C ASP A 81 6.71 19.16 -25.20
N ASN A 82 7.09 17.90 -25.41
CA ASN A 82 7.24 17.32 -26.76
C ASN A 82 5.92 17.23 -27.55
N LEU A 83 4.77 17.48 -26.91
CA LEU A 83 3.45 17.49 -27.54
C LEU A 83 2.92 18.93 -27.73
N GLY A 84 3.75 19.95 -27.49
CA GLY A 84 3.34 21.35 -27.62
C GLY A 84 2.55 21.89 -26.43
N ARG A 85 2.49 21.18 -25.30
CA ARG A 85 1.67 21.55 -24.14
C ARG A 85 2.50 22.35 -23.14
N THR A 86 1.86 23.27 -22.42
CA THR A 86 2.48 24.00 -21.31
C THR A 86 2.83 23.05 -20.17
N SER A 87 4.08 23.06 -19.74
CA SER A 87 4.59 22.26 -18.63
C SER A 87 5.44 23.12 -17.71
N TYR A 88 5.48 22.79 -16.43
CA TYR A 88 6.19 23.54 -15.41
C TYR A 88 7.41 22.74 -14.96
N ARG A 89 8.58 23.34 -15.09
CA ARG A 89 9.85 22.76 -14.63
C ARG A 89 9.99 23.01 -13.14
N VAL A 90 10.19 21.94 -12.40
CA VAL A 90 10.43 21.99 -10.96
C VAL A 90 11.86 21.56 -10.66
N TYR A 91 12.60 22.39 -9.94
CA TYR A 91 13.89 22.02 -9.39
C TYR A 91 13.74 21.45 -7.99
N ARG A 92 14.35 20.29 -7.78
CA ARG A 92 14.49 19.68 -6.46
C ARG A 92 15.83 20.09 -5.89
N TYR A 93 15.84 20.53 -4.63
CA TYR A 93 17.05 20.78 -3.87
C TYR A 93 17.05 19.95 -2.60
N ILE A 94 18.23 19.68 -2.07
CA ILE A 94 18.44 18.97 -0.81
C ILE A 94 19.47 19.71 0.05
N ARG A 95 19.32 19.62 1.37
CA ARG A 95 20.33 20.03 2.36
C ARG A 95 20.25 19.12 3.58
N ASP A 96 21.17 19.29 4.52
CA ASP A 96 21.19 18.54 5.77
C ASP A 96 19.89 18.73 6.57
N LEU A 97 19.56 17.75 7.42
CA LEU A 97 18.35 17.77 8.24
C LEU A 97 18.23 19.02 9.12
N ALA A 98 19.35 19.51 9.66
CA ALA A 98 19.39 20.69 10.52
C ALA A 98 19.25 22.01 9.74
N GLY A 99 19.31 21.97 8.40
CA GLY A 99 19.18 23.13 7.53
C GLY A 99 20.37 24.10 7.61
N GLN A 100 21.52 23.66 8.11
CA GLN A 100 22.70 24.50 8.33
C GLN A 100 23.52 24.71 7.06
N LYS A 101 23.48 23.77 6.12
CA LYS A 101 24.15 23.86 4.82
C LYS A 101 23.26 24.54 3.79
N GLY A 102 23.91 25.10 2.76
CA GLY A 102 23.22 25.65 1.60
C GLY A 102 22.47 24.57 0.81
N TRP A 103 21.44 25.01 0.07
CA TRP A 103 20.69 24.15 -0.84
C TRP A 103 21.58 23.66 -1.99
N THR A 104 21.56 22.36 -2.24
CA THR A 104 22.21 21.74 -3.40
C THR A 104 21.14 21.17 -4.33
N GLN A 105 21.20 21.45 -5.63
CA GLN A 105 20.22 20.92 -6.58
C GLN A 105 20.36 19.40 -6.69
N ASN A 106 19.25 18.69 -6.58
CA ASN A 106 19.17 17.22 -6.54
C ASN A 106 17.99 16.71 -7.38
N GLY A 107 17.96 17.12 -8.65
CA GLY A 107 16.99 16.63 -9.63
C GLY A 107 16.09 17.70 -10.22
N THR A 108 15.32 17.27 -11.21
CA THR A 108 14.37 18.10 -11.93
C THR A 108 13.24 17.21 -12.43
N TYR A 109 12.02 17.70 -12.32
CA TYR A 109 10.85 17.04 -12.88
C TYR A 109 9.90 18.07 -13.50
N TYR A 110 8.92 17.60 -14.23
CA TYR A 110 8.00 18.43 -14.99
C TYR A 110 6.56 18.13 -14.60
N ILE A 111 5.75 19.17 -14.44
CA ILE A 111 4.32 19.07 -14.15
C ILE A 111 3.56 19.63 -15.36
N THR A 112 2.75 18.80 -16.00
CA THR A 112 1.89 19.20 -17.12
C THR A 112 0.43 19.10 -16.68
N PRO A 113 -0.20 20.23 -16.28
CA PRO A 113 -1.63 20.24 -16.00
C PRO A 113 -2.43 20.14 -17.31
N LEU A 114 -3.41 19.24 -17.33
CA LEU A 114 -4.41 19.10 -18.38
C LEU A 114 -5.79 19.45 -17.82
N ASN A 115 -6.83 19.35 -18.66
CA ASN A 115 -8.19 19.67 -18.23
C ASN A 115 -8.72 18.67 -17.20
N ASP A 116 -8.40 17.40 -17.34
CA ASP A 116 -8.96 16.30 -16.56
C ASP A 116 -7.95 15.65 -15.61
N LYS A 117 -6.66 15.97 -15.74
CA LYS A 117 -5.59 15.32 -14.98
C LYS A 117 -4.32 16.14 -14.88
N ILE A 118 -3.44 15.75 -13.97
CA ILE A 118 -2.10 16.30 -13.83
C ILE A 118 -1.08 15.19 -14.10
N GLU A 119 -0.23 15.42 -15.12
CA GLU A 119 0.88 14.53 -15.44
C GLU A 119 2.17 15.05 -14.80
N VAL A 120 2.90 14.16 -14.14
CA VAL A 120 4.26 14.41 -13.64
C VAL A 120 5.24 13.55 -14.45
N VAL A 121 6.34 14.16 -14.89
CA VAL A 121 7.42 13.46 -15.61
C VAL A 121 8.75 13.66 -14.88
N GLU A 122 9.33 12.57 -14.40
CA GLU A 122 10.66 12.53 -13.78
C GLU A 122 11.46 11.37 -14.39
N SER A 123 12.71 11.60 -14.81
CA SER A 123 13.57 10.55 -15.40
C SER A 123 12.90 9.75 -16.53
N ASN A 124 12.18 10.43 -17.43
CA ASN A 124 11.38 9.86 -18.53
C ASN A 124 10.21 8.95 -18.10
N GLN A 125 9.87 8.89 -16.82
CA GLN A 125 8.70 8.18 -16.31
C GLN A 125 7.55 9.17 -16.15
N ARG A 126 6.41 8.88 -16.80
CA ARG A 126 5.20 9.69 -16.72
C ARG A 126 4.19 9.05 -15.78
N ILE A 127 3.66 9.83 -14.85
CA ILE A 127 2.62 9.39 -13.91
C ILE A 127 1.50 10.41 -13.90
N ILE A 128 0.25 9.94 -13.82
CA ILE A 128 -0.92 10.79 -13.59
C ILE A 128 -1.15 10.89 -12.08
N ASN A 129 -0.71 11.99 -11.47
CA ASN A 129 -0.73 12.15 -10.01
C ASN A 129 -2.11 12.51 -9.44
N LEU A 130 -2.91 13.25 -10.21
CA LEU A 130 -4.26 13.65 -9.85
C LEU A 130 -5.15 13.60 -11.09
N ALA A 131 -6.43 13.26 -10.92
CA ALA A 131 -7.44 13.25 -11.97
C ALA A 131 -8.81 13.65 -11.39
N VAL A 132 -9.66 14.25 -12.22
CA VAL A 132 -11.05 14.58 -11.84
C VAL A 132 -11.99 13.41 -12.12
N PRO A 133 -13.09 13.27 -11.35
CA PRO A 133 -13.54 14.14 -10.26
C PRO A 133 -12.77 14.01 -8.95
N ILE A 134 -12.68 15.11 -8.19
CA ILE A 134 -12.15 15.08 -6.82
C ILE A 134 -13.24 14.63 -5.84
N LYS A 135 -13.51 13.32 -5.84
CA LYS A 135 -14.54 12.67 -5.02
C LYS A 135 -14.00 11.39 -4.39
N GLU A 136 -14.34 11.13 -3.13
CA GLU A 136 -13.96 9.89 -2.46
C GLU A 136 -14.41 8.65 -3.24
N GLY A 137 -13.53 7.67 -3.38
CA GLY A 137 -13.74 6.45 -4.16
C GLY A 137 -13.41 6.59 -5.66
N TYR A 138 -13.29 7.81 -6.20
CA TYR A 138 -12.89 7.99 -7.59
C TYR A 138 -11.49 7.43 -7.82
N SER A 139 -11.33 6.63 -8.88
CA SER A 139 -10.10 5.90 -9.17
C SER A 139 -9.68 6.01 -10.63
N TRP A 140 -8.36 6.03 -10.88
CA TRP A 140 -7.78 6.08 -12.22
C TRP A 140 -6.47 5.30 -12.32
N LYS A 141 -6.08 4.91 -13.54
CA LYS A 141 -4.79 4.24 -13.83
C LYS A 141 -3.64 5.24 -13.81
N GLY A 142 -3.21 5.62 -12.61
CA GLY A 142 -2.17 6.62 -12.38
C GLY A 142 -0.83 6.30 -13.04
N ASN A 143 -0.44 5.02 -13.00
CA ASN A 143 0.81 4.51 -13.56
C ASN A 143 0.68 4.00 -15.01
N SER A 144 -0.40 4.30 -15.73
CA SER A 144 -0.68 3.74 -17.06
C SER A 144 0.42 3.95 -18.12
N TYR A 145 1.30 4.93 -17.94
CA TYR A 145 2.44 5.20 -18.83
C TYR A 145 3.75 4.53 -18.39
N LEU A 146 3.77 3.89 -17.21
CA LEU A 146 4.96 3.19 -16.72
C LEU A 146 5.04 1.78 -17.33
N PRO A 147 6.25 1.24 -17.52
CA PRO A 147 6.40 -0.17 -17.84
C PRO A 147 5.99 -1.03 -16.64
N SER A 148 5.46 -2.23 -16.90
CA SER A 148 4.92 -3.12 -15.86
C SER A 148 6.00 -3.70 -14.93
N ASP A 149 7.26 -3.71 -15.36
CA ASP A 149 8.40 -4.35 -14.71
C ASP A 149 9.37 -3.35 -14.04
N LEU A 150 9.00 -2.07 -13.96
CA LEU A 150 9.87 -1.01 -13.44
C LEU A 150 10.44 -1.30 -12.04
N TYR A 151 9.67 -1.98 -11.19
CA TYR A 151 10.05 -2.37 -9.83
C TYR A 151 10.18 -3.90 -9.67
N SER A 152 10.44 -4.63 -10.76
CA SER A 152 10.61 -6.09 -10.74
C SER A 152 11.77 -6.56 -9.84
N SER A 153 12.82 -5.74 -9.64
CA SER A 153 13.94 -6.06 -8.75
C SER A 153 13.57 -6.11 -7.27
N ILE A 154 12.38 -5.61 -6.91
CA ILE A 154 11.81 -5.67 -5.56
C ILE A 154 10.50 -6.45 -5.56
N ASP A 155 10.30 -7.35 -6.52
CA ASP A 155 9.12 -8.21 -6.68
C ASP A 155 7.77 -7.46 -6.81
N PHE A 156 7.79 -6.16 -7.15
CA PHE A 156 6.59 -5.40 -7.51
C PHE A 156 6.45 -5.35 -9.02
N SER A 157 5.55 -6.20 -9.55
CA SER A 157 5.20 -6.25 -10.98
C SER A 157 3.84 -5.62 -11.24
N SER A 158 3.53 -5.37 -12.52
CA SER A 158 2.22 -4.85 -12.98
C SER A 158 1.85 -3.50 -12.37
N ILE A 159 2.85 -2.67 -12.02
CA ILE A 159 2.62 -1.38 -11.37
C ILE A 159 1.83 -0.41 -12.25
N ASN A 160 1.88 -0.62 -13.57
CA ASN A 160 1.15 0.13 -14.58
C ASN A 160 -0.37 -0.05 -14.46
N ASN A 161 -0.81 -1.12 -13.79
CA ASN A 161 -2.21 -1.42 -13.55
C ASN A 161 -2.73 -0.89 -12.21
N TRP A 162 -1.90 -0.22 -11.41
CA TRP A 162 -2.36 0.34 -10.13
C TRP A 162 -3.47 1.36 -10.32
N ASP A 163 -4.53 1.20 -9.53
CA ASP A 163 -5.62 2.17 -9.40
C ASP A 163 -5.26 3.14 -8.29
N PHE A 164 -5.07 4.40 -8.64
CA PHE A 164 -4.96 5.46 -7.66
C PHE A 164 -6.38 5.85 -7.27
N THR A 165 -6.64 6.02 -5.98
CA THR A 165 -7.97 6.30 -5.46
C THR A 165 -7.92 7.52 -4.56
N ILE A 166 -8.88 8.43 -4.74
CA ILE A 166 -9.15 9.48 -3.75
C ILE A 166 -9.79 8.82 -2.54
N LYS A 167 -9.02 8.64 -1.47
CA LYS A 167 -9.50 7.99 -0.24
C LYS A 167 -10.29 8.90 0.65
N LYS A 168 -9.92 10.18 0.67
CA LYS A 168 -10.57 11.20 1.48
C LYS A 168 -10.57 12.54 0.77
N THR A 169 -11.64 13.31 0.95
CA THR A 169 -11.72 14.72 0.61
C THR A 169 -12.01 15.54 1.87
N ASP A 170 -11.78 16.85 1.79
CA ASP A 170 -12.05 17.80 2.88
C ASP A 170 -11.45 17.42 4.25
N GLU A 171 -10.34 16.67 4.25
CA GLU A 171 -9.67 16.23 5.47
C GLU A 171 -9.00 17.43 6.16
N THR A 172 -9.02 17.42 7.49
CA THR A 172 -8.19 18.30 8.31
C THR A 172 -7.04 17.48 8.89
N ILE A 173 -5.81 17.90 8.61
CA ILE A 173 -4.61 17.17 9.02
C ILE A 173 -3.70 18.09 9.82
N SER A 174 -3.25 17.61 10.98
CA SER A 174 -2.20 18.25 11.77
C SER A 174 -0.87 17.57 11.48
N LEU A 175 0.06 18.33 10.94
CA LEU A 175 1.46 17.96 10.73
C LEU A 175 2.36 18.82 11.64
N ASN A 176 3.66 18.54 11.68
CA ASN A 176 4.58 19.29 12.54
C ASN A 176 4.62 20.80 12.21
N SER A 177 4.42 21.16 10.95
CA SER A 177 4.41 22.54 10.46
C SER A 177 3.08 23.29 10.68
N GLY A 178 2.02 22.60 11.09
CA GLY A 178 0.71 23.20 11.36
C GLY A 178 -0.48 22.34 10.94
N THR A 179 -1.67 22.95 10.98
CA THR A 179 -2.93 22.32 10.58
C THR A 179 -3.33 22.76 9.18
N TYR A 180 -3.66 21.80 8.33
CA TYR A 180 -4.08 21.99 6.96
C TYR A 180 -5.52 21.50 6.79
N ASN A 181 -6.38 22.37 6.27
CA ASN A 181 -7.78 22.05 5.98
C ASN A 181 -7.96 21.82 4.48
N ASN A 182 -9.09 21.21 4.09
CA ASN A 182 -9.41 20.92 2.70
C ASN A 182 -8.30 20.10 2.02
N VAL A 183 -7.90 19.01 2.67
CA VAL A 183 -6.87 18.11 2.17
C VAL A 183 -7.52 16.94 1.45
N ILE A 184 -7.00 16.59 0.28
CA ILE A 184 -7.32 15.34 -0.40
C ILE A 184 -6.23 14.32 -0.14
N SER A 185 -6.62 13.06 0.09
CA SER A 185 -5.69 11.93 0.22
C SER A 185 -5.84 10.99 -0.97
N VAL A 186 -4.75 10.74 -1.68
CA VAL A 186 -4.68 9.82 -2.81
C VAL A 186 -3.87 8.60 -2.40
N GLU A 187 -4.48 7.43 -2.38
CA GLU A 187 -3.82 6.15 -2.16
C GLU A 187 -3.53 5.51 -3.51
N ARG A 188 -2.30 5.06 -3.74
CA ARG A 188 -1.90 4.39 -4.99
C ARG A 188 -1.83 2.88 -4.85
N ILE A 189 -1.50 2.42 -3.66
CA ILE A 189 -1.46 1.03 -3.23
C ILE A 189 -1.48 0.99 -1.70
N ASN A 190 -2.14 -0.02 -1.14
CA ASN A 190 -2.15 -0.31 0.29
C ASN A 190 -2.34 -1.81 0.48
N GLU A 191 -1.24 -2.53 0.29
CA GLU A 191 -1.13 -3.97 0.39
C GLU A 191 -0.05 -4.31 1.40
N GLU A 192 -0.38 -5.20 2.33
CA GLU A 192 0.57 -5.70 3.31
C GLU A 192 0.40 -7.21 3.42
N ASN A 193 1.49 -7.91 3.18
CA ASN A 193 1.58 -9.35 3.37
C ASN A 193 2.76 -9.60 4.30
N VAL A 194 2.54 -9.41 5.60
CA VAL A 194 3.54 -9.70 6.63
C VAL A 194 2.89 -10.60 7.66
N PRO A 195 3.65 -11.53 8.27
CA PRO A 195 3.12 -12.32 9.36
C PRO A 195 2.84 -11.43 10.57
N ASP A 196 1.73 -11.69 11.25
CA ASP A 196 1.42 -11.04 12.51
C ASP A 196 2.45 -11.44 13.57
N THR A 197 3.14 -10.46 14.12
CA THR A 197 4.15 -10.72 15.16
C THR A 197 3.47 -10.82 16.53
N ILE A 198 3.61 -11.98 17.16
CA ILE A 198 3.02 -12.28 18.47
C ILE A 198 4.14 -12.57 19.46
N VAL A 199 4.24 -11.71 20.48
CA VAL A 199 5.24 -11.86 21.53
C VAL A 199 4.72 -12.78 22.63
N VAL A 200 5.48 -13.81 22.96
CA VAL A 200 5.13 -14.75 24.04
C VAL A 200 5.16 -14.04 25.38
N THR A 201 4.10 -14.24 26.18
CA THR A 201 4.01 -13.74 27.55
C THR A 201 3.60 -14.89 28.47
N ASN A 202 4.34 -15.12 29.56
CA ASN A 202 4.07 -16.19 30.54
C ASN A 202 3.89 -17.58 29.88
N ASN A 203 4.75 -17.94 28.94
CA ASN A 203 4.67 -19.16 28.14
C ASN A 203 3.32 -19.35 27.42
N LYS A 204 2.65 -18.25 27.06
CA LYS A 204 1.40 -18.24 26.29
C LYS A 204 1.48 -17.27 25.12
N ALA A 205 0.73 -17.58 24.07
CA ALA A 205 0.51 -16.70 22.93
C ALA A 205 -0.94 -16.84 22.44
N ILE A 206 -1.57 -15.73 22.06
CA ILE A 206 -2.92 -15.71 21.50
C ILE A 206 -2.82 -15.19 20.07
N ILE A 207 -3.23 -16.02 19.10
CA ILE A 207 -3.35 -15.65 17.70
C ILE A 207 -4.78 -15.09 17.48
N PRO A 208 -4.94 -13.84 17.03
CA PRO A 208 -6.24 -13.26 16.70
C PRO A 208 -7.00 -14.05 15.62
N ALA A 209 -8.30 -13.75 15.49
CA ALA A 209 -9.09 -14.31 14.41
C ALA A 209 -8.59 -13.80 13.05
N ASN A 210 -8.77 -14.60 12.01
CA ASN A 210 -8.48 -14.24 10.61
C ASN A 210 -6.99 -13.98 10.29
N VAL A 211 -6.08 -14.47 11.13
CA VAL A 211 -4.64 -14.47 10.85
C VAL A 211 -4.27 -15.65 9.97
N SER A 212 -3.65 -15.40 8.81
CA SER A 212 -3.15 -16.44 7.90
C SER A 212 -1.68 -16.81 8.14
N ALA A 213 -0.92 -15.94 8.78
CA ALA A 213 0.49 -16.15 9.11
C ALA A 213 0.84 -15.49 10.45
N ALA A 214 1.37 -16.26 11.40
CA ALA A 214 1.73 -15.81 12.74
C ALA A 214 3.21 -16.07 13.04
N LEU A 215 3.97 -15.00 13.30
CA LEU A 215 5.36 -15.05 13.74
C LEU A 215 5.43 -14.96 15.26
N ILE A 216 5.65 -16.09 15.92
CA ILE A 216 5.70 -16.14 17.39
C ILE A 216 7.14 -15.96 17.87
N THR A 217 7.38 -14.94 18.69
CA THR A 217 8.72 -14.51 19.13
C THR A 217 8.83 -14.45 20.65
N GLY A 218 10.06 -14.45 21.17
CA GLY A 218 10.34 -14.36 22.62
C GLY A 218 11.27 -15.47 23.12
N SER A 219 11.63 -15.40 24.41
CA SER A 219 12.49 -16.38 25.10
C SER A 219 11.77 -17.05 26.27
N PRO A 220 10.69 -17.82 26.03
CA PRO A 220 9.99 -18.57 27.07
C PRO A 220 10.90 -19.53 27.83
N THR A 221 10.48 -19.88 29.04
CA THR A 221 11.19 -20.84 29.91
C THR A 221 10.77 -22.28 29.63
N ASP A 222 9.57 -22.48 29.09
CA ASP A 222 8.96 -23.78 28.79
C ASP A 222 8.18 -23.74 27.46
N THR A 223 7.56 -24.86 27.09
CA THR A 223 6.66 -24.98 25.94
C THR A 223 5.57 -23.91 26.00
N VAL A 224 5.40 -23.20 24.90
CA VAL A 224 4.40 -22.14 24.79
C VAL A 224 3.05 -22.73 24.45
N ILE A 225 2.03 -22.40 25.24
CA ILE A 225 0.65 -22.75 24.93
C ILE A 225 0.09 -21.68 24.00
N VAL A 226 -0.23 -22.09 22.77
CA VAL A 226 -0.79 -21.22 21.75
C VAL A 226 -2.30 -21.45 21.68
N THR A 227 -3.05 -20.37 21.81
CA THR A 227 -4.49 -20.33 21.52
C THR A 227 -4.71 -19.53 20.25
N ALA A 228 -5.30 -20.13 19.23
CA ALA A 228 -5.69 -19.41 18.01
C ALA A 228 -7.20 -19.26 17.95
N ILE A 229 -7.69 -18.03 17.82
CA ILE A 229 -9.11 -17.74 17.70
C ILE A 229 -9.59 -18.27 16.33
N PRO A 230 -10.70 -19.01 16.25
CA PRO A 230 -11.21 -19.55 15.00
C PRO A 230 -11.42 -18.47 13.92
N PRO A 231 -11.10 -18.75 12.65
CA PRO A 231 -11.34 -17.80 11.56
C PRO A 231 -12.83 -17.75 11.22
N SER A 232 -13.31 -16.58 10.76
CA SER A 232 -14.67 -16.44 10.22
C SER A 232 -14.80 -17.10 8.83
N ASN A 233 -13.70 -17.19 8.08
CA ASN A 233 -13.61 -17.95 6.85
C ASN A 233 -13.04 -19.36 7.14
N PRO A 234 -13.81 -20.45 6.99
CA PRO A 234 -13.33 -21.81 7.28
C PRO A 234 -12.25 -22.31 6.32
N TYR A 235 -12.04 -21.62 5.20
CA TYR A 235 -10.98 -21.94 4.23
C TYR A 235 -9.67 -21.17 4.49
N LEU A 236 -9.60 -20.38 5.56
CA LEU A 236 -8.37 -19.66 5.91
C LEU A 236 -7.37 -20.62 6.56
N ASN A 237 -6.25 -20.84 5.87
CA ASN A 237 -5.11 -21.56 6.44
C ASN A 237 -4.27 -20.65 7.32
N LEU A 238 -3.85 -21.16 8.48
CA LEU A 238 -2.94 -20.47 9.41
C LEU A 238 -1.56 -21.12 9.34
N THR A 239 -0.52 -20.33 9.06
CA THR A 239 0.88 -20.78 9.18
C THR A 239 1.52 -20.18 10.42
N VAL A 240 2.04 -21.02 11.31
CA VAL A 240 2.70 -20.61 12.55
C VAL A 240 4.20 -20.79 12.41
N TYR A 241 4.93 -19.68 12.51
CA TYR A 241 6.38 -19.62 12.51
C TYR A 241 6.88 -19.50 13.96
N ASN A 242 7.38 -20.60 14.53
CA ASN A 242 7.98 -20.55 15.86
C ASN A 242 9.41 -19.97 15.77
N ARG A 243 9.60 -18.76 16.29
CA ARG A 243 10.92 -18.11 16.43
C ARG A 243 11.31 -17.90 17.89
N THR A 244 10.73 -18.71 18.77
CA THR A 244 11.13 -18.77 20.17
C THR A 244 12.27 -19.78 20.38
N ASN A 245 12.83 -19.80 21.58
CA ASN A 245 13.82 -20.79 22.02
C ASN A 245 13.19 -22.10 22.55
N LYS A 246 11.86 -22.25 22.54
CA LYS A 246 11.12 -23.44 23.02
C LYS A 246 10.09 -23.93 22.00
N PRO A 247 9.56 -25.15 22.13
CA PRO A 247 8.43 -25.60 21.31
C PRO A 247 7.16 -24.77 21.59
N LEU A 248 6.28 -24.69 20.60
CA LEU A 248 4.90 -24.23 20.77
C LEU A 248 3.96 -25.42 20.72
N SER A 249 2.81 -25.32 21.37
CA SER A 249 1.71 -26.28 21.29
C SER A 249 0.43 -25.56 20.93
N LEU A 250 -0.14 -25.84 19.76
CA LEU A 250 -1.48 -25.42 19.34
C LEU A 250 -2.34 -26.67 19.19
N ASN A 251 -3.39 -26.78 20.01
CA ASN A 251 -4.26 -27.96 20.03
C ASN A 251 -3.48 -29.29 20.13
N LYS A 252 -2.46 -29.33 21.00
CA LYS A 252 -1.53 -30.47 21.19
C LYS A 252 -0.63 -30.80 20.00
N ILE A 253 -0.71 -30.06 18.90
CA ILE A 253 0.22 -30.17 17.77
C ILE A 253 1.44 -29.29 18.07
N ILE A 254 2.61 -29.92 18.12
CA ILE A 254 3.86 -29.25 18.48
C ILE A 254 4.52 -28.61 17.27
N VAL A 255 4.84 -27.31 17.37
CA VAL A 255 5.77 -26.63 16.46
C VAL A 255 7.14 -26.55 17.16
N PRO A 256 8.16 -27.33 16.76
CA PRO A 256 9.46 -27.26 17.41
C PRO A 256 10.09 -25.86 17.32
N ALA A 257 11.05 -25.57 18.20
CA ALA A 257 11.79 -24.31 18.17
C ALA A 257 12.41 -24.07 16.79
N LYS A 258 12.30 -22.84 16.27
CA LYS A 258 12.81 -22.45 14.94
C LYS A 258 12.21 -23.22 13.76
N LYS A 259 11.02 -23.81 13.93
CA LYS A 259 10.28 -24.52 12.88
C LYS A 259 8.95 -23.85 12.58
N THR A 260 8.31 -24.33 11.51
CA THR A 260 7.09 -23.78 10.95
C THR A 260 6.10 -24.91 10.67
N ARG A 261 4.80 -24.64 10.87
CA ARG A 261 3.71 -25.57 10.53
C ARG A 261 2.48 -24.81 10.06
N SER A 262 1.69 -25.46 9.20
CA SER A 262 0.39 -24.94 8.76
C SER A 262 -0.76 -25.70 9.41
N TYR A 263 -1.85 -24.99 9.63
CA TYR A 263 -3.05 -25.41 10.34
C TYR A 263 -4.30 -25.05 9.53
N GLU A 264 -5.31 -25.91 9.64
CA GLU A 264 -6.68 -25.68 9.17
C GLU A 264 -7.62 -25.74 10.37
N TYR A 265 -8.73 -25.00 10.32
CA TYR A 265 -9.78 -25.09 11.34
C TYR A 265 -10.94 -25.93 10.81
N GLU A 266 -11.12 -27.13 11.36
CA GLU A 266 -12.19 -28.05 10.96
C GLU A 266 -12.82 -28.69 12.20
N ASN A 267 -14.13 -28.91 12.19
CA ASN A 267 -14.85 -29.62 13.25
C ASN A 267 -14.56 -29.04 14.66
N ASN A 268 -14.58 -27.70 14.75
CA ASN A 268 -14.28 -26.92 15.95
C ASN A 268 -12.88 -27.17 16.54
N SER A 269 -11.89 -27.50 15.70
CA SER A 269 -10.54 -27.80 16.15
C SER A 269 -9.48 -27.38 15.12
N TRP A 270 -8.32 -26.98 15.63
CA TRP A 270 -7.14 -26.75 14.79
C TRP A 270 -6.43 -28.06 14.49
N VAL A 271 -6.30 -28.40 13.21
CA VAL A 271 -5.70 -29.64 12.73
C VAL A 271 -4.56 -29.34 11.76
N PHE A 272 -3.78 -30.36 11.39
CA PHE A 272 -2.74 -30.20 10.36
C PHE A 272 -3.33 -29.66 9.07
N GLY A 273 -2.76 -28.55 8.57
CA GLY A 273 -3.20 -27.90 7.34
C GLY A 273 -2.47 -28.36 6.08
N SER A 274 -1.35 -29.07 6.20
CA SER A 274 -0.68 -29.66 5.04
C SER A 274 -1.43 -30.90 4.56
N ARG A 275 -1.60 -31.05 3.24
CA ARG A 275 -2.22 -32.19 2.60
C ARG A 275 -1.34 -32.76 1.49
N ASP A 276 -1.47 -34.05 1.21
CA ASP A 276 -0.88 -34.66 0.01
C ASP A 276 -1.76 -34.46 -1.24
N SER A 277 -1.31 -34.97 -2.39
CA SER A 277 -2.04 -34.90 -3.66
C SER A 277 -3.39 -35.62 -3.66
N LEU A 278 -3.66 -36.45 -2.65
CA LEU A 278 -4.93 -37.17 -2.45
C LEU A 278 -5.81 -36.49 -1.40
N GLY A 279 -5.41 -35.32 -0.88
CA GLY A 279 -6.15 -34.56 0.12
C GLY A 279 -5.99 -35.08 1.56
N ARG A 280 -5.12 -36.05 1.82
CA ARG A 280 -4.88 -36.60 3.16
C ARG A 280 -3.96 -35.67 3.95
N ARG A 281 -4.26 -35.48 5.24
CA ARG A 281 -3.47 -34.61 6.13
C ARG A 281 -2.07 -35.15 6.38
N LEU A 282 -1.10 -34.25 6.39
CA LEU A 282 0.31 -34.53 6.61
C LEU A 282 0.83 -33.84 7.87
N ASP A 283 1.62 -34.58 8.65
CA ASP A 283 2.42 -34.03 9.73
C ASP A 283 3.71 -33.40 9.16
N THR A 284 3.58 -32.21 8.58
CA THR A 284 4.70 -31.53 7.91
C THR A 284 5.32 -30.48 8.84
N VAL A 285 6.62 -30.60 9.10
CA VAL A 285 7.43 -29.58 9.79
C VAL A 285 8.37 -28.94 8.78
N LEU A 286 8.32 -27.62 8.67
CA LEU A 286 9.19 -26.85 7.77
C LEU A 286 10.19 -26.00 8.55
N SER A 287 11.26 -25.58 7.88
CA SER A 287 12.21 -24.60 8.43
C SER A 287 12.02 -23.20 7.83
N ASP A 288 11.01 -23.04 6.99
CA ASP A 288 10.76 -21.84 6.19
C ASP A 288 10.54 -20.62 7.08
N LEU A 289 11.10 -19.48 6.67
CA LEU A 289 10.77 -18.17 7.24
C LEU A 289 9.69 -17.53 6.38
N PRO A 290 8.86 -16.67 6.99
CA PRO A 290 7.83 -15.99 6.24
C PRO A 290 8.48 -15.09 5.18
N ASN A 291 7.96 -15.18 3.95
CA ASN A 291 8.06 -14.06 3.03
C ASN A 291 7.28 -12.88 3.61
N GLY A 292 7.61 -11.68 3.15
CA GLY A 292 6.75 -10.55 3.38
C GLY A 292 6.81 -9.50 2.28
N SER A 293 5.80 -8.68 2.19
CA SER A 293 5.80 -7.50 1.33
C SER A 293 4.96 -6.39 1.94
N ARG A 294 5.30 -5.15 1.60
CA ARG A 294 4.45 -3.99 1.87
C ARG A 294 4.51 -3.04 0.69
N GLY A 295 3.36 -2.81 0.10
CA GLY A 295 3.12 -1.75 -0.85
C GLY A 295 2.21 -0.72 -0.22
N TYR A 296 2.75 0.42 0.19
CA TYR A 296 1.96 1.51 0.75
C TYR A 296 2.42 2.81 0.14
N VAL A 297 1.55 3.45 -0.63
CA VAL A 297 1.85 4.76 -1.21
C VAL A 297 0.64 5.67 -1.07
N VAL A 298 0.83 6.77 -0.35
CA VAL A 298 -0.19 7.81 -0.15
C VAL A 298 0.41 9.19 -0.39
N ASP A 299 -0.33 10.04 -1.10
CA ASP A 299 -0.03 11.45 -1.29
C ASP A 299 -1.19 12.28 -0.72
N LYS A 300 -0.88 13.40 -0.07
CA LYS A 300 -1.88 14.31 0.49
C LYS A 300 -1.64 15.72 -0.03
N TYR A 301 -2.67 16.30 -0.65
CA TYR A 301 -2.61 17.62 -1.26
C TYR A 301 -3.53 18.58 -0.52
N ALA A 302 -2.97 19.67 0.00
CA ALA A 302 -3.75 20.75 0.59
C ALA A 302 -4.17 21.74 -0.50
N LYS A 303 -5.43 22.15 -0.46
CA LYS A 303 -5.96 23.17 -1.37
C LYS A 303 -5.18 24.48 -1.25
N ASN A 304 -4.92 25.10 -2.39
CA ASN A 304 -4.12 26.32 -2.62
C ASN A 304 -2.64 26.23 -2.19
N LEU A 305 -2.14 25.02 -1.92
CA LEU A 305 -0.76 24.83 -1.47
C LEU A 305 -0.04 23.78 -2.32
N GLY A 306 -0.57 22.57 -2.41
CA GLY A 306 0.12 21.47 -3.10
C GLY A 306 0.28 20.23 -2.22
N LEU A 307 1.22 19.36 -2.62
CA LEU A 307 1.60 18.17 -1.88
C LEU A 307 2.18 18.55 -0.51
N ILE A 308 1.50 18.22 0.58
CA ILE A 308 1.94 18.48 1.96
C ILE A 308 2.51 17.24 2.65
N TYR A 309 2.13 16.05 2.17
CA TYR A 309 2.62 14.79 2.71
C TYR A 309 2.69 13.75 1.59
N SER A 310 3.74 12.93 1.59
CA SER A 310 3.85 11.76 0.73
C SER A 310 4.57 10.67 1.49
N GLU A 311 4.06 9.45 1.44
CA GLU A 311 4.74 8.28 1.98
C GLU A 311 4.72 7.20 0.92
N PHE A 312 5.91 6.76 0.52
CA PHE A 312 6.12 5.74 -0.48
C PHE A 312 6.90 4.61 0.16
N ILE A 313 6.31 3.43 0.27
CA ILE A 313 6.90 2.24 0.86
C ILE A 313 6.65 1.08 -0.08
N LEU A 314 7.70 0.58 -0.72
CA LEU A 314 7.69 -0.68 -1.45
C LEU A 314 8.84 -1.52 -0.95
N TRP A 315 8.55 -2.63 -0.29
CA TRP A 315 9.60 -3.61 0.04
C TRP A 315 9.06 -5.03 0.01
N THR A 316 9.96 -5.97 -0.27
CA THR A 316 9.76 -7.40 -0.04
C THR A 316 10.82 -7.94 0.90
N SER A 317 10.46 -8.99 1.62
CA SER A 317 11.27 -9.72 2.58
C SER A 317 11.27 -11.18 2.16
N ASN A 318 12.43 -11.75 1.94
CA ASN A 318 12.59 -13.13 1.51
C ASN A 318 13.44 -13.92 2.51
N PRO A 319 13.12 -15.21 2.78
CA PRO A 319 13.94 -16.11 3.55
C PRO A 319 15.26 -16.39 2.84
N SER A 320 16.36 -16.32 3.58
CA SER A 320 17.62 -16.92 3.17
C SER A 320 17.64 -18.38 3.59
N TYR A 321 17.70 -19.28 2.61
CA TYR A 321 17.78 -20.73 2.83
C TYR A 321 19.16 -21.18 3.33
N VAL A 322 20.17 -20.31 3.26
CA VAL A 322 21.56 -20.64 3.63
C VAL A 322 21.78 -20.53 5.14
N ASP A 323 21.18 -19.53 5.77
CA ASP A 323 21.48 -19.19 7.17
C ASP A 323 20.26 -18.85 8.02
N SER A 324 19.06 -19.15 7.51
CA SER A 324 17.81 -19.02 8.26
C SER A 324 17.56 -17.62 8.83
N THR A 325 17.96 -16.59 8.07
CA THR A 325 17.58 -15.17 8.28
C THR A 325 16.66 -14.67 7.18
N THR A 326 15.94 -13.57 7.40
CA THR A 326 15.22 -12.87 6.33
C THR A 326 16.04 -11.68 5.83
N TYR A 327 15.95 -11.38 4.53
CA TYR A 327 16.52 -10.17 3.95
C TYR A 327 15.44 -9.38 3.23
N LYS A 328 15.51 -8.05 3.32
CA LYS A 328 14.60 -7.12 2.67
C LYS A 328 15.25 -6.39 1.50
N VAL A 329 14.47 -6.17 0.45
CA VAL A 329 14.83 -5.30 -0.66
C VAL A 329 13.66 -4.36 -0.91
N GLY A 330 13.95 -3.09 -1.17
CA GLY A 330 12.88 -2.10 -1.32
C GLY A 330 13.38 -0.67 -1.24
N ILE A 331 12.41 0.23 -1.22
CA ILE A 331 12.59 1.67 -1.10
C ILE A 331 11.50 2.16 -0.15
N SER A 332 11.87 3.02 0.80
CA SER A 332 10.91 3.81 1.55
C SER A 332 11.35 5.26 1.59
N VAL A 333 10.41 6.16 1.31
CA VAL A 333 10.60 7.61 1.32
C VAL A 333 9.37 8.26 1.92
N ARG A 334 9.56 9.09 2.93
CA ARG A 334 8.51 9.93 3.52
C ARG A 334 8.88 11.39 3.38
N ARG A 335 7.90 12.20 2.95
CA ARG A 335 7.95 13.65 2.87
C ARG A 335 6.85 14.24 3.71
N GLU A 336 7.20 15.17 4.58
CA GLU A 336 6.26 15.97 5.34
C GLU A 336 6.64 17.45 5.18
N ILE A 337 5.68 18.30 4.86
CA ILE A 337 5.92 19.74 4.67
C ILE A 337 6.58 20.39 5.89
N LEU A 338 7.50 21.33 5.62
CA LEU A 338 8.14 22.20 6.61
C LEU A 338 7.68 23.66 6.45
N GLU A 339 7.84 24.22 5.25
CA GLU A 339 7.48 25.59 4.91
C GLU A 339 7.16 25.74 3.42
N HIS A 340 6.47 26.82 3.05
CA HIS A 340 6.18 27.21 1.68
C HIS A 340 6.07 28.75 1.58
N ASN A 341 5.93 29.28 0.37
CA ASN A 341 5.62 30.70 0.11
C ASN A 341 4.31 30.93 -0.65
#